data_AF-A0A812S3X3-F1
#
_entry.id   AF-A0A812S3X3-F1
#
_cell.length_a   1.000
_cell.length_b   1.000
_cell.length_c   1.000
_cell.angle_alpha   90.00
_cell.angle_beta   90.00
_cell.angle_gamma   90.00
#
_symmetry.space_group_name_H-M   'P 1'
#
loop_
_entity.id
_entity.type
_entity.pdbx_description
1 polymer ?
#
loop_
_entity_poly.entity_id
_entity_poly.type
_entity_poly.pdbx_seq_one_letter_code
_entity_poly.pdbx_strand_id
1 'polypeptide(L)'
;MEDVEEAHICPRREHNSYAPSRPNVLHCFGVDFLSNKEVLEVFAAWQPKQVEWLDDSSCNLVFEAEDSVQKAKQELAAPGQISEEIWVKTKPISVGKQKDAKKGKARRGGLKELCFQLRVATEADRKDPGHSGHTDSVYYAHVKEQQALEKQATELRRMKKRQRQMTPRRKDAAERRRCTETDASSFNEKKRELTTD
;
A
#
# COMPACT_ATOMS: atom_id res chain seq x y z
N MET A 1 -12.04 28.89 3.45
CA MET A 1 -11.52 27.53 3.66
C MET A 1 -10.96 27.17 2.30
N GLU A 2 -9.66 27.37 2.11
CA GLU A 2 -9.02 27.19 0.81
C GLU A 2 -9.16 25.72 0.43
N ASP A 3 -9.83 25.44 -0.70
CA ASP A 3 -9.76 24.14 -1.36
C ASP A 3 -8.27 23.90 -1.63
N VAL A 4 -7.61 23.14 -0.74
CA VAL A 4 -6.28 22.61 -1.02
C VAL A 4 -6.50 21.71 -2.22
N GLU A 5 -6.15 22.19 -3.42
CA GLU A 5 -6.12 21.37 -4.62
C GLU A 5 -5.22 20.18 -4.31
N GLU A 6 -5.87 19.05 -4.07
CA GLU A 6 -5.17 17.80 -3.79
C GLU A 6 -4.30 17.53 -5.01
N ALA A 7 -2.97 17.54 -4.79
CA ALA A 7 -2.01 17.47 -5.88
C ALA A 7 -2.06 16.05 -6.48
N HIS A 8 -2.89 15.88 -7.49
CA HIS A 8 -3.02 14.64 -8.26
C HIS A 8 -1.83 14.47 -9.20
N ILE A 9 -1.47 13.21 -9.49
CA ILE A 9 -0.35 12.88 -10.38
C ILE A 9 -0.61 13.41 -11.80
N CYS A 10 -1.85 13.31 -12.26
CA CYS A 10 -2.29 13.82 -13.54
C CYS A 10 -3.39 14.87 -13.36
N PRO A 11 -3.42 15.92 -14.21
CA PRO A 11 -4.47 16.92 -14.16
C PRO A 11 -5.82 16.29 -14.51
N ARG A 12 -6.88 16.86 -13.94
CA ARG A 12 -8.25 16.42 -14.22
C ARG A 12 -8.59 16.70 -15.70
N ARG A 13 -9.11 15.68 -16.39
CA ARG A 13 -9.60 15.81 -17.76
C ARG A 13 -10.89 16.65 -17.81
N GLU A 14 -10.97 17.56 -18.76
CA GLU A 14 -12.18 18.36 -18.98
C GLU A 14 -13.33 17.49 -19.52
N HIS A 15 -14.56 17.86 -19.17
CA HIS A 15 -15.74 17.19 -19.72
C HIS A 15 -16.05 17.74 -21.11
N ASN A 16 -16.10 16.86 -22.10
CA ASN A 16 -16.46 17.24 -23.47
C ASN A 16 -17.97 17.04 -23.71
N SER A 17 -18.74 18.13 -23.69
CA SER A 17 -20.19 18.09 -23.93
C SER A 17 -20.59 17.75 -25.37
N TYR A 18 -19.66 17.83 -26.33
CA TYR A 18 -19.92 17.51 -27.74
C TYR A 18 -19.75 16.03 -28.06
N ALA A 19 -19.09 15.27 -27.18
CA ALA A 19 -18.93 13.84 -27.35
C ALA A 19 -20.18 13.09 -26.87
N PRO A 20 -20.60 12.01 -27.55
CA PRO A 20 -21.69 11.17 -27.07
C PRO A 20 -21.44 10.66 -25.65
N SER A 21 -22.49 10.66 -24.83
CA SER A 21 -22.44 10.11 -23.47
C SER A 21 -22.40 8.58 -23.50
N ARG A 22 -21.64 7.98 -22.59
CA ARG A 22 -21.58 6.54 -22.33
C ARG A 22 -22.34 6.26 -21.03
N PRO A 23 -23.66 6.07 -21.06
CA PRO A 23 -24.48 6.00 -19.85
C PRO A 23 -24.15 4.81 -18.94
N ASN A 24 -23.62 3.73 -19.50
CA ASN A 24 -23.18 2.54 -18.78
C ASN A 24 -21.75 2.64 -18.24
N VAL A 25 -21.12 3.81 -18.31
CA VAL A 25 -19.73 4.01 -17.90
C VAL A 25 -19.61 5.21 -16.96
N LEU A 26 -18.98 4.98 -15.81
CA LEU A 26 -18.68 6.01 -14.82
C LEU A 26 -17.22 6.43 -14.95
N HIS A 27 -16.97 7.70 -15.20
CA HIS A 27 -15.63 8.27 -15.14
C HIS A 27 -15.30 8.65 -13.69
N CYS A 28 -14.13 8.23 -13.23
CA CYS A 28 -13.65 8.43 -11.87
C CYS A 28 -12.28 9.11 -11.88
N PHE A 29 -12.14 10.20 -11.15
CA PHE A 29 -10.91 10.95 -10.94
C PHE A 29 -10.55 10.99 -9.45
N GLY A 30 -9.25 11.00 -9.13
CA GLY A 30 -8.72 10.90 -7.76
C GLY A 30 -8.37 9.47 -7.36
N VAL A 31 -8.07 8.59 -8.32
CA VAL A 31 -7.68 7.20 -8.06
C VAL A 31 -6.17 7.03 -7.87
N ASP A 32 -5.50 8.06 -7.34
CA ASP A 32 -4.04 8.07 -7.20
C ASP A 32 -3.55 6.90 -6.35
N PHE A 33 -2.60 6.17 -6.93
CA PHE A 33 -1.99 4.99 -6.30
C PHE A 33 -2.96 3.85 -5.97
N LEU A 34 -4.15 3.81 -6.56
CA LEU A 34 -5.07 2.68 -6.44
C LEU A 34 -4.77 1.61 -7.50
N SER A 35 -4.84 0.36 -7.06
CA SER A 35 -4.81 -0.78 -7.97
C SER A 35 -6.19 -1.06 -8.56
N ASN A 36 -6.23 -1.74 -9.70
CA ASN A 36 -7.48 -2.21 -10.33
C ASN A 36 -8.38 -2.95 -9.31
N LYS A 37 -7.79 -3.79 -8.47
CA LYS A 37 -8.50 -4.52 -7.43
C LYS A 37 -9.14 -3.60 -6.38
N GLU A 38 -8.41 -2.59 -5.91
CA GLU A 38 -8.93 -1.66 -4.91
C GLU A 38 -10.07 -0.81 -5.47
N VAL A 39 -9.97 -0.37 -6.72
CA VAL A 39 -11.07 0.35 -7.38
C VAL A 39 -12.30 -0.55 -7.50
N LEU A 40 -12.15 -1.79 -7.97
CA LEU A 40 -13.28 -2.73 -8.04
C LEU A 40 -13.88 -3.04 -6.66
N GLU A 41 -13.07 -3.11 -5.60
CA GLU A 41 -13.53 -3.31 -4.22
C GLU A 41 -14.38 -2.11 -3.74
N VAL A 42 -13.97 -0.87 -4.05
CA VAL A 42 -14.74 0.35 -3.71
C VAL A 42 -16.12 0.35 -4.36
N PHE A 43 -16.19 -0.03 -5.63
CA PHE A 43 -17.43 0.00 -6.41
C PHE A 43 -18.18 -1.34 -6.43
N ALA A 44 -17.76 -2.32 -5.62
CA ALA A 44 -18.28 -3.69 -5.67
C ALA A 44 -19.80 -3.78 -5.48
N ALA A 45 -20.40 -2.88 -4.70
CA ALA A 45 -21.84 -2.84 -4.46
C ALA A 45 -22.68 -2.68 -5.74
N TRP A 46 -22.12 -2.04 -6.78
CA TRP A 46 -22.79 -1.78 -8.05
C TRP A 46 -22.33 -2.70 -9.20
N GLN A 47 -21.50 -3.70 -8.89
CA GLN A 47 -21.05 -4.75 -9.81
C GLN A 47 -20.42 -4.20 -11.11
N PRO A 48 -19.33 -3.42 -11.03
CA PRO A 48 -18.57 -3.01 -12.22
C PRO A 48 -18.00 -4.25 -12.94
N LYS A 49 -18.09 -4.26 -14.27
CA LYS A 49 -17.55 -5.34 -15.11
C LYS A 49 -16.05 -5.22 -15.30
N GLN A 50 -15.57 -4.01 -15.61
CA GLN A 50 -14.15 -3.76 -15.89
C GLN A 50 -13.74 -2.32 -15.57
N VAL A 51 -12.44 -2.15 -15.38
CA VAL A 51 -11.79 -0.83 -15.21
C VAL A 51 -10.95 -0.54 -16.45
N GLU A 52 -11.26 0.55 -17.13
CA GLU A 52 -10.48 1.08 -18.26
C GLU A 52 -9.64 2.27 -17.76
N TRP A 53 -8.33 2.06 -17.58
CA TRP A 53 -7.43 3.11 -17.12
C TRP A 53 -7.11 4.11 -18.23
N LEU A 54 -7.24 5.40 -17.92
CA LEU A 54 -6.92 6.49 -18.83
C LEU A 54 -5.52 7.04 -18.53
N ASP A 55 -5.26 7.33 -17.26
CA ASP A 55 -3.98 7.79 -16.71
C ASP A 55 -3.83 7.31 -15.25
N ASP A 56 -2.83 7.81 -14.52
CA ASP A 56 -2.56 7.39 -13.14
C ASP A 56 -3.57 7.92 -12.11
N SER A 57 -4.34 8.95 -12.46
CA SER A 57 -5.29 9.63 -11.55
C SER A 57 -6.75 9.47 -11.99
N SER A 58 -7.00 8.88 -13.17
CA SER A 58 -8.33 8.70 -13.74
C SER A 58 -8.54 7.36 -14.44
N CYS A 59 -9.73 6.82 -14.26
CA CYS A 59 -10.17 5.59 -14.89
C CYS A 59 -11.68 5.62 -15.17
N ASN A 60 -12.11 4.82 -16.13
CA ASN A 60 -13.51 4.56 -16.38
C ASN A 60 -13.91 3.20 -15.80
N LEU A 61 -15.10 3.14 -15.21
CA LEU A 61 -15.73 1.93 -14.71
C LEU A 61 -16.89 1.57 -15.62
N VAL A 62 -16.81 0.41 -16.24
CA VAL A 62 -17.84 -0.07 -17.16
C VAL A 62 -18.80 -0.96 -16.40
N PHE A 63 -20.09 -0.66 -16.52
CA PHE A 63 -21.18 -1.40 -15.92
C PHE A 63 -21.99 -2.12 -17.00
N GLU A 64 -22.73 -3.13 -16.56
CA GLU A 64 -23.71 -3.81 -17.42
C GLU A 64 -24.97 -2.97 -17.64
N ALA A 65 -25.44 -2.34 -16.57
CA ALA A 65 -26.66 -1.53 -16.56
C ALA A 65 -26.32 -0.06 -16.32
N GLU A 66 -27.00 0.83 -17.04
CA GLU A 66 -26.96 2.28 -16.85
C GLU A 66 -27.44 2.69 -15.44
N ASP A 67 -28.47 2.01 -14.92
CA ASP A 67 -29.01 2.29 -13.58
C ASP A 67 -27.95 2.18 -12.49
N SER A 68 -26.99 1.25 -12.63
CA SER A 68 -25.91 1.07 -11.66
C SER A 68 -25.00 2.30 -11.59
N VAL A 69 -24.77 2.98 -12.71
CA VAL A 69 -23.95 4.20 -12.79
C VAL A 69 -24.61 5.33 -12.02
N GLN A 70 -25.90 5.56 -12.26
CA GLN A 70 -26.65 6.63 -11.59
C GLN A 70 -26.77 6.36 -10.08
N LYS A 71 -27.06 5.12 -9.69
CA LYS A 71 -27.10 4.72 -8.28
C LYS A 71 -25.76 4.90 -7.58
N ALA A 72 -24.67 4.44 -8.19
CA ALA A 72 -23.32 4.62 -7.65
C ALA A 72 -22.98 6.10 -7.48
N LYS A 73 -23.26 6.92 -8.49
CA LYS A 73 -23.03 8.37 -8.46
C LYS A 73 -23.83 9.04 -7.33
N GLN A 74 -25.10 8.70 -7.17
CA GLN A 74 -25.98 9.30 -6.16
C GLN A 74 -25.64 8.86 -4.73
N GLU A 75 -25.38 7.57 -4.49
CA GLU A 75 -25.11 7.03 -3.16
C GLU A 75 -23.74 7.40 -2.60
N LEU A 76 -22.77 7.64 -3.50
CA LEU A 76 -21.42 8.07 -3.13
C LEU A 76 -21.29 9.59 -3.01
N ALA A 77 -22.22 10.36 -3.57
CA ALA A 77 -22.21 11.82 -3.54
C ALA A 77 -22.05 12.37 -2.12
N ALA A 78 -21.19 13.37 -1.96
CA ALA A 78 -21.09 14.11 -0.72
C ALA A 78 -22.38 14.91 -0.45
N PRO A 79 -22.80 15.05 0.81
CA PRO A 79 -24.00 15.82 1.15
C PRO A 79 -23.83 17.29 0.75
N GLY A 80 -24.87 17.88 0.15
CA GLY A 80 -24.88 19.29 -0.27
C GLY A 80 -24.36 19.55 -1.68
N GLN A 81 -23.99 18.51 -2.44
CA GLN A 81 -23.71 18.64 -3.86
C GLN A 81 -25.00 18.86 -4.67
N ILE A 82 -24.97 19.86 -5.55
CA ILE A 82 -26.12 20.24 -6.39
C ILE A 82 -26.14 19.33 -7.62
N SER A 83 -27.31 18.79 -7.95
CA SER A 83 -27.50 17.84 -9.06
C SER A 83 -27.13 18.37 -10.45
N GLU A 84 -26.94 19.69 -10.59
CA GLU A 84 -26.60 20.34 -11.86
C GLU A 84 -25.10 20.30 -12.17
N GLU A 85 -24.27 19.97 -11.19
CA GLU A 85 -22.83 19.84 -11.41
C GLU A 85 -22.53 18.51 -12.13
N ILE A 86 -21.85 18.62 -13.27
CA ILE A 86 -21.49 17.46 -14.11
C ILE A 86 -20.64 16.47 -13.30
N TRP A 87 -19.73 17.03 -12.50
CA TRP A 87 -18.86 16.33 -11.58
C TRP A 87 -19.47 16.26 -10.19
N VAL A 88 -19.45 15.05 -9.62
CA VAL A 88 -19.89 14.80 -8.26
C VAL A 88 -18.71 14.40 -7.39
N LYS A 89 -18.41 15.19 -6.36
CA LYS A 89 -17.44 14.84 -5.32
C LYS A 89 -18.06 13.80 -4.39
N THR A 90 -17.33 12.72 -4.11
CA THR A 90 -17.79 11.69 -3.17
C THR A 90 -17.51 12.06 -1.73
N LYS A 91 -18.23 11.42 -0.81
CA LYS A 91 -17.80 11.33 0.58
C LYS A 91 -16.41 10.68 0.69
N PRO A 92 -15.64 10.96 1.76
CA PRO A 92 -14.39 10.27 2.02
C PRO A 92 -14.63 8.76 2.12
N ILE A 93 -13.89 7.98 1.34
CA ILE A 93 -13.96 6.53 1.29
C ILE A 93 -12.65 5.97 1.83
N SER A 94 -12.74 5.10 2.83
CA SER A 94 -11.58 4.42 3.37
C SER A 94 -11.21 3.21 2.50
N VAL A 95 -10.10 3.30 1.78
CA VAL A 95 -9.56 2.23 0.93
C VAL A 95 -8.33 1.62 1.61
N GLY A 96 -8.35 0.30 1.78
CA GLY A 96 -7.24 -0.45 2.34
C GLY A 96 -7.68 -1.59 3.25
N LYS A 97 -6.79 -2.57 3.42
CA LYS A 97 -7.08 -3.72 4.28
C LYS A 97 -6.89 -3.34 5.74
N GLN A 98 -7.97 -3.27 6.50
CA GLN A 98 -7.92 -3.34 7.96
C GLN A 98 -7.37 -4.73 8.33
N LYS A 99 -6.05 -4.84 8.51
CA LYS A 99 -5.46 -6.09 8.99
C LYS A 99 -5.51 -6.08 10.50
N ASP A 100 -6.27 -7.01 11.06
CA ASP A 100 -6.23 -7.33 12.48
C ASP A 100 -4.77 -7.45 12.92
N ALA A 101 -4.40 -6.65 13.92
CA ALA A 101 -3.05 -6.58 14.44
C ALA A 101 -2.67 -7.92 15.10
N LYS A 102 -2.31 -8.94 14.31
CA LYS A 102 -1.63 -10.12 14.84
C LYS A 102 -0.28 -9.67 15.38
N LYS A 103 -0.16 -9.72 16.72
CA LYS A 103 1.02 -9.41 17.54
C LYS A 103 2.33 -9.68 16.79
N GLY A 104 3.07 -8.61 16.46
CA GLY A 104 4.51 -8.69 16.24
C GLY A 104 5.07 -8.28 14.88
N LYS A 105 4.27 -7.91 13.87
CA LYS A 105 4.80 -7.30 12.63
C LYS A 105 3.92 -6.16 12.13
N ALA A 106 4.26 -4.94 12.53
CA ALA A 106 3.73 -3.74 11.90
C ALA A 106 4.14 -3.73 10.42
N ARG A 107 3.23 -4.14 9.53
CA ARG A 107 3.34 -3.89 8.10
C ARG A 107 2.49 -2.67 7.77
N ARG A 108 3.11 -1.71 7.07
CA ARG A 108 2.65 -0.36 6.71
C ARG A 108 1.44 -0.33 5.74
N GLY A 109 0.33 -0.98 6.06
CA GLY A 109 -0.92 -0.84 5.30
C GLY A 109 -1.95 -0.12 6.15
N GLY A 110 -1.91 1.21 6.21
CA GLY A 110 -2.97 2.00 6.83
C GLY A 110 -4.21 2.07 5.94
N LEU A 111 -5.38 2.31 6.53
CA LEU A 111 -6.54 2.78 5.78
C LEU A 111 -6.20 4.15 5.19
N LYS A 112 -6.41 4.31 3.89
CA LYS A 112 -6.29 5.61 3.21
C LYS A 112 -7.70 6.16 3.03
N GLU A 113 -7.94 7.38 3.43
CA GLU A 113 -9.19 8.07 3.10
C GLU A 113 -8.98 8.84 1.80
N LEU A 114 -9.85 8.60 0.83
CA LEU A 114 -9.79 9.21 -0.50
C LEU A 114 -11.16 9.75 -0.87
N CYS A 115 -11.17 10.87 -1.59
CA CYS A 115 -12.37 11.43 -2.20
C CYS A 115 -12.25 11.30 -3.72
N PHE A 116 -13.30 10.82 -4.38
CA PHE A 116 -13.33 10.74 -5.84
C PHE A 116 -14.17 11.88 -6.41
N GLN A 117 -13.88 12.22 -7.67
CA GLN A 117 -14.76 13.04 -8.49
C GLN A 117 -15.34 12.14 -9.58
N LEU A 118 -16.67 12.07 -9.64
CA LEU A 118 -17.40 11.14 -10.48
C LEU A 118 -18.24 11.88 -11.51
N ARG A 119 -18.28 11.38 -12.74
CA ARG A 119 -19.25 11.83 -13.74
C ARG A 119 -19.62 10.69 -14.68
N VAL A 120 -20.68 10.86 -15.45
CA VAL A 120 -20.96 9.96 -16.57
C VAL A 120 -19.86 10.15 -17.61
N ALA A 121 -19.29 9.05 -18.09
CA ALA A 121 -18.23 9.09 -19.08
C ALA A 121 -18.80 9.46 -20.45
N THR A 122 -17.95 9.98 -21.31
CA THR A 122 -18.22 10.30 -22.71
C THR A 122 -17.33 9.44 -23.61
N GLU A 123 -17.62 9.39 -24.90
CA GLU A 123 -16.74 8.71 -25.87
C GLU A 123 -15.36 9.38 -26.00
N ALA A 124 -15.23 10.64 -25.60
CA ALA A 124 -13.96 11.34 -25.53
C ALA A 124 -13.07 10.86 -24.37
N ASP A 125 -13.66 10.22 -23.35
CA ASP A 125 -12.94 9.68 -22.19
C ASP A 125 -12.28 8.35 -22.56
N ARG A 126 -11.33 8.40 -23.48
CA ARG A 126 -10.53 7.27 -23.92
C ARG A 126 -9.06 7.54 -23.64
N LYS A 127 -8.31 6.45 -23.53
CA LYS A 127 -6.87 6.52 -23.35
C LYS A 127 -6.24 7.21 -24.56
N ASP A 128 -5.34 8.16 -24.31
CA ASP A 128 -4.67 8.86 -25.40
C ASP A 128 -3.74 7.92 -26.16
N PRO A 129 -3.73 8.00 -27.51
CA PRO A 129 -2.84 7.18 -28.31
C PRO A 129 -1.38 7.54 -28.03
N GLY A 130 -0.56 6.53 -27.74
CA GLY A 130 0.87 6.68 -27.44
C GLY A 130 1.23 6.62 -25.95
N HIS A 131 0.25 6.71 -25.04
CA HIS A 131 0.48 6.47 -23.62
C HIS A 131 0.36 4.97 -23.32
N SER A 132 1.51 4.29 -23.20
CA SER A 132 1.57 2.93 -22.65
C SER A 132 1.88 3.03 -21.17
N GLY A 133 0.85 2.87 -20.32
CA GLY A 133 0.94 3.07 -18.87
C GLY A 133 2.03 2.29 -18.11
N HIS A 134 2.95 1.57 -18.75
CA HIS A 134 4.14 0.99 -18.12
C HIS A 134 5.41 1.86 -18.24
N THR A 135 5.44 2.87 -19.13
CA THR A 135 6.63 3.71 -19.40
C THR A 135 6.60 5.06 -18.72
N ASP A 136 5.41 5.65 -18.62
CA ASP A 136 5.14 7.02 -18.18
C ASP A 136 4.38 7.08 -16.85
N SER A 137 3.85 5.94 -16.39
CA SER A 137 3.15 5.85 -15.12
C SER A 137 4.07 6.01 -13.92
N VAL A 138 3.76 7.01 -13.09
CA VAL A 138 4.35 7.25 -11.76
C VAL A 138 4.00 6.08 -10.82
N TYR A 139 2.80 5.54 -10.91
CA TYR A 139 2.40 4.37 -10.11
C TYR A 139 3.32 3.18 -10.36
N TYR A 140 3.56 2.81 -11.63
CA TYR A 140 4.43 1.68 -11.96
C TYR A 140 5.89 1.95 -11.59
N ALA A 141 6.37 3.19 -11.70
CA ALA A 141 7.70 3.57 -11.24
C ALA A 141 7.85 3.32 -9.73
N HIS A 142 6.89 3.78 -8.94
CA HIS A 142 6.87 3.59 -7.49
C HIS A 142 6.73 2.12 -7.09
N VAL A 143 5.86 1.33 -7.75
CA VAL A 143 5.73 -0.11 -7.49
C VAL A 143 7.03 -0.86 -7.81
N LYS A 144 7.71 -0.51 -8.92
CA LYS A 144 9.02 -1.10 -9.26
C LYS A 144 10.07 -0.77 -8.20
N GLU A 145 10.11 0.45 -7.71
CA GLU A 145 11.02 0.86 -6.64
C GLU A 145 10.76 0.06 -5.35
N GLN A 146 9.50 -0.08 -4.94
CA GLN A 146 9.15 -0.90 -3.77
C GLN A 146 9.59 -2.36 -3.92
N GLN A 147 9.37 -2.96 -5.09
CA GLN A 147 9.81 -4.32 -5.37
C GLN A 147 11.34 -4.47 -5.32
N ALA A 148 12.08 -3.48 -5.84
CA ALA A 148 13.54 -3.47 -5.79
C ALA A 148 14.06 -3.40 -4.34
N LEU A 149 13.47 -2.54 -3.51
CA LEU A 149 13.81 -2.42 -2.08
C LEU A 149 13.49 -3.72 -1.31
N GLU A 150 12.35 -4.33 -1.57
CA GLU A 150 12.00 -5.62 -0.95
C GLU A 150 12.98 -6.71 -1.35
N LYS A 151 13.35 -6.78 -2.64
CA LYS A 151 14.34 -7.75 -3.13
C LYS A 151 15.70 -7.54 -2.45
N GLN A 152 16.22 -6.32 -2.40
CA GLN A 152 17.48 -5.99 -1.70
C GLN A 152 17.41 -6.40 -0.22
N ALA A 153 16.31 -6.11 0.47
CA ALA A 153 16.13 -6.49 1.87
C ALA A 153 16.12 -8.01 2.06
N THR A 154 15.51 -8.77 1.15
CA THR A 154 15.53 -10.24 1.21
C THR A 154 16.92 -10.82 0.93
N GLU A 155 17.68 -10.24 0.00
CA GLU A 155 19.04 -10.66 -0.32
C GLU A 155 20.00 -10.38 0.85
N LEU A 156 19.93 -9.19 1.47
CA LEU A 156 20.70 -8.86 2.67
C LEU A 156 20.40 -9.84 3.81
N ARG A 157 19.13 -10.23 4.02
CA ARG A 157 18.76 -11.25 5.00
C ARG A 157 19.36 -12.61 4.68
N ARG A 158 19.36 -13.02 3.42
CA ARG A 158 19.97 -14.27 2.96
C ARG A 158 21.49 -14.25 3.15
N MET A 159 22.16 -13.15 2.81
CA MET A 159 23.60 -12.98 3.03
C MET A 159 23.96 -13.05 4.52
N LYS A 160 23.23 -12.33 5.40
CA LYS A 160 23.44 -12.40 6.86
C LYS A 160 23.28 -13.82 7.40
N LYS A 161 22.32 -14.59 6.88
CA LYS A 161 22.13 -16.00 7.25
C LYS A 161 23.33 -16.86 6.81
N ARG A 162 23.84 -16.68 5.59
CA ARG A 162 25.04 -17.38 5.08
C ARG A 162 26.28 -17.04 5.90
N GLN A 163 26.48 -15.76 6.23
CA GLN A 163 27.61 -15.31 7.05
C GLN A 163 27.61 -15.97 8.43
N ARG A 164 26.44 -16.09 9.08
CA ARG A 164 26.29 -16.78 10.37
C ARG A 164 26.58 -18.28 10.31
N GLN A 165 26.37 -18.92 9.16
CA GLN A 165 26.69 -20.35 8.97
C GLN A 165 28.18 -20.56 8.70
N MET A 166 28.84 -19.61 8.03
CA MET A 166 30.27 -19.64 7.73
C MET A 166 31.15 -19.29 8.92
N THR A 167 30.68 -18.44 9.85
CA THR A 167 31.39 -18.22 11.12
C THR A 167 31.33 -19.52 11.93
N PRO A 168 32.46 -20.20 12.19
CA PRO A 168 32.45 -21.36 13.06
C PRO A 168 31.84 -20.93 14.40
N ARG A 169 30.86 -21.70 14.89
CA ARG A 169 30.39 -21.57 16.27
C ARG A 169 31.62 -21.74 17.15
N ARG A 170 32.18 -20.63 17.67
CA ARG A 170 33.25 -20.67 18.66
C ARG A 170 32.84 -21.67 19.73
N LYS A 171 33.53 -22.82 19.78
CA LYS A 171 33.39 -23.86 20.80
C LYS A 171 34.05 -23.40 22.11
N ASP A 172 34.04 -22.10 22.41
CA ASP A 172 34.96 -21.50 23.39
C ASP A 172 34.25 -21.12 24.70
N ALA A 173 33.06 -21.67 24.97
CA ALA A 173 32.39 -21.54 26.26
C ALA A 173 32.75 -22.68 27.23
N ALA A 174 33.21 -23.83 26.73
CA ALA A 174 33.57 -24.99 27.55
C ALA A 174 35.03 -24.96 28.05
N GLU A 175 35.92 -24.23 27.38
CA GLU A 175 37.36 -24.23 27.71
C GLU A 175 37.75 -23.21 28.79
N ARG A 176 36.93 -22.16 29.00
CA ARG A 176 37.17 -21.17 30.07
C ARG A 176 36.83 -21.64 31.49
N ARG A 177 36.23 -22.82 31.67
CA ARG A 177 35.90 -23.38 32.99
C ARG A 177 36.96 -24.33 33.55
N ARG A 178 38.02 -24.65 32.81
CA ARG A 178 39.02 -25.65 33.23
C ARG A 178 40.28 -25.06 33.86
N CYS A 179 40.36 -23.74 34.07
CA CYS A 179 41.54 -23.08 34.66
C CYS A 179 41.27 -22.31 35.97
N THR A 180 40.18 -22.58 36.69
CA THR A 180 39.92 -21.92 37.99
C THR A 180 39.73 -22.87 39.17
N GLU A 181 39.98 -24.18 39.00
CA GLU A 181 39.71 -25.17 40.05
C GLU A 181 40.96 -25.77 40.73
N THR A 182 42.18 -25.47 40.28
CA THR A 182 43.40 -26.06 40.86
C THR A 182 44.13 -25.20 41.90
N ASP A 183 43.75 -23.94 42.13
CA ASP A 183 44.46 -23.06 43.09
C ASP A 183 43.73 -22.82 44.42
N ALA A 184 42.56 -23.43 44.64
CA ALA A 184 41.79 -23.22 45.88
C ALA A 184 42.10 -24.24 47.00
N SER A 185 42.90 -25.28 46.76
CA SER A 185 43.17 -26.34 47.76
C SER A 185 44.36 -26.04 48.69
N SER A 186 45.23 -25.07 48.38
CA SER A 186 46.45 -24.82 49.17
C SER A 186 46.30 -23.81 50.33
N PHE A 187 45.12 -23.25 50.58
CA PHE A 187 44.96 -22.21 51.63
C PHE A 187 44.33 -22.70 52.94
N ASN A 188 43.73 -23.90 52.98
CA ASN A 188 43.01 -24.38 54.18
C ASN A 188 43.82 -25.29 55.11
N GLU A 189 45.06 -25.64 54.77
CA GLU A 189 45.86 -26.56 55.59
C GLU A 189 46.73 -25.85 56.64
N LYS A 190 46.97 -24.53 56.51
CA LYS A 190 47.78 -23.75 57.47
C LYS A 190 47.02 -23.16 58.66
N LYS A 191 45.71 -23.40 58.78
CA LYS A 191 44.88 -22.80 59.85
C LYS A 191 44.51 -23.75 61.00
N ARG A 192 45.05 -24.98 61.01
CA ARG A 192 44.76 -25.99 62.05
C ARG A 192 45.91 -26.26 63.03
N GLU A 193 47.03 -25.55 62.95
CA GLU A 193 48.16 -25.72 63.88
C GLU A 193 48.28 -24.63 64.96
N LEU A 194 47.26 -23.78 65.15
CA LEU A 194 47.28 -22.68 66.12
C LEU A 194 46.08 -22.72 67.08
N THR A 195 45.83 -23.88 67.66
CA THR A 195 44.97 -24.03 68.86
C THR A 195 45.36 -25.30 69.61
N THR A 196 46.50 -25.26 70.28
CA THR A 196 46.82 -26.15 71.41
C THR A 196 47.84 -25.42 72.28
N ASP A 197 47.31 -24.71 73.29
CA ASP A 197 47.85 -24.60 74.64
C ASP A 197 46.77 -24.01 75.56
#